data_AF-A0AAD7N0W4-F1
#
_entry.id   AF-A0AAD7N0W4-F1
#
_cell.length_a   1.000
_cell.length_b   1.000
_cell.length_c   1.000
_cell.angle_alpha   90.00
_cell.angle_beta   90.00
_cell.angle_gamma   90.00
#
_symmetry.space_group_name_H-M   'P 1'
#
loop_
_entity.id
_entity.type
_entity.pdbx_description
1 polymer ?
#
loop_
_entity_poly.entity_id
_entity_poly.type
_entity_poly.pdbx_seq_one_letter_code
_entity_poly.pdbx_strand_id
1 'polypeptide(L)'
;MPVFRSTVAWTIHAAGVAADPRSEIASRPVPQEPLYILANLGMSRNFGTVDLEHLTFPTTLSLDYIRVYQYPDSINIGCNPPDFPTSDYIDTYIEAYTNPLLTTWVDDYKQTIPKSSFLGEC
;
A
#
# COMPACT_ATOMS: atom_id res chain seq x y z
N MET A 1 -9.55 -35.59 1.87
CA MET A 1 -9.16 -34.17 1.77
C MET A 1 -8.55 -33.77 3.11
N PRO A 2 -7.33 -33.24 3.16
CA PRO A 2 -6.72 -32.84 4.42
C PRO A 2 -7.47 -31.62 4.99
N VAL A 3 -7.85 -31.68 6.26
CA VAL A 3 -8.45 -30.55 6.97
C VAL A 3 -7.31 -29.63 7.42
N PHE A 4 -7.14 -28.47 6.78
CA PHE A 4 -6.21 -27.45 7.25
C PHE A 4 -6.77 -26.82 8.53
N ARG A 5 -6.10 -27.02 9.67
CA ARG A 5 -6.39 -26.27 10.90
C ARG A 5 -5.89 -24.83 10.73
N SER A 6 -6.82 -23.87 10.71
CA SER A 6 -6.49 -22.44 10.68
C SER A 6 -6.02 -22.01 12.08
N THR A 7 -4.73 -22.15 12.34
CA THR A 7 -4.06 -21.55 13.50
C THR A 7 -3.43 -20.24 13.06
N VAL A 8 -3.67 -19.16 13.80
CA VAL A 8 -3.02 -17.87 13.56
C VAL A 8 -1.51 -18.06 13.56
N ALA A 9 -0.86 -17.74 12.44
CA ALA A 9 0.59 -17.86 12.30
C ALA A 9 1.31 -16.68 12.97
N TRP A 10 0.76 -15.48 12.83
CA TRP A 10 1.30 -14.25 13.41
C TRP A 10 0.21 -13.18 13.53
N THR A 11 0.41 -12.22 14.41
CA THR A 11 -0.42 -11.02 14.53
C THR A 11 0.51 -9.84 14.78
N ILE A 12 0.31 -8.75 14.05
CA ILE A 12 1.02 -7.50 14.27
C ILE A 12 0.07 -6.49 14.90
N HIS A 13 0.47 -5.92 16.03
CA HIS A 13 -0.23 -4.81 16.65
C HIS A 13 0.40 -3.49 16.20
N ALA A 14 -0.37 -2.42 16.11
CA ALA A 14 0.15 -1.10 15.71
C ALA A 14 1.33 -0.63 16.59
N ALA A 15 1.35 -1.00 17.88
CA ALA A 15 2.49 -0.72 18.76
C ALA A 15 3.81 -1.38 18.31
N GLY A 16 3.76 -2.45 17.52
CA GLY A 16 4.93 -3.13 16.96
C GLY A 16 5.67 -2.32 15.89
N VAL A 17 5.08 -1.22 15.40
CA VAL A 17 5.71 -0.28 14.45
C VAL A 17 5.92 1.11 15.06
N ALA A 18 5.93 1.21 16.39
CA ALA A 18 6.29 2.42 17.12
C ALA A 18 7.77 2.79 16.89
N ALA A 19 8.12 4.03 17.22
CA ALA A 19 9.52 4.46 17.17
C ALA A 19 10.36 3.66 18.18
N ASP A 20 11.53 3.20 17.75
CA ASP A 20 12.52 2.56 18.61
C ASP A 20 13.81 3.39 18.62
N PRO A 21 14.08 4.14 19.70
CA PRO A 21 15.29 4.95 19.81
C PRO A 21 16.56 4.11 19.95
N ARG A 22 16.48 2.82 20.30
CA ARG A 22 17.66 1.95 20.41
C ARG A 22 18.17 1.50 19.05
N SER A 23 17.27 1.32 18.08
CA SER A 23 17.61 1.00 16.69
C SER A 23 17.58 2.22 15.77
N GLU A 24 17.33 3.42 16.32
CA GLU A 24 17.23 4.69 15.59
C GLU A 24 16.14 4.67 14.49
N ILE A 25 15.07 3.90 14.71
CA ILE A 25 13.96 3.76 13.78
C ILE A 25 12.80 4.66 14.24
N ALA A 26 12.41 5.63 13.42
CA ALA A 26 11.20 6.41 13.63
C ALA A 26 9.92 5.57 13.44
N SER A 27 8.80 6.01 14.01
CA SER A 27 7.51 5.33 13.89
C SER A 27 7.13 5.09 12.42
N ARG A 28 6.60 3.90 12.11
CA ARG A 28 6.06 3.56 10.78
C ARG A 28 4.54 3.53 10.87
N PRO A 29 3.85 4.67 10.69
CA PRO A 29 2.40 4.70 10.75
C PRO A 29 1.80 3.82 9.65
N VAL A 30 0.67 3.18 9.95
CA VAL A 30 -0.13 2.50 8.94
C VAL A 30 -0.68 3.56 8.00
N PRO A 31 -0.45 3.46 6.67
CA PRO A 31 -0.92 4.45 5.71
C PRO A 31 -2.42 4.72 5.88
N GLN A 32 -2.77 6.01 5.91
CA GLN A 32 -4.17 6.47 5.94
C GLN A 32 -4.77 6.58 4.54
N GLU A 33 -3.93 6.48 3.51
CA GLU A 33 -4.34 6.48 2.11
C GLU A 33 -5.01 5.15 1.74
N PRO A 34 -5.93 5.14 0.75
CA PRO A 34 -6.52 3.91 0.25
C PRO A 34 -5.44 2.91 -0.22
N LEU A 35 -5.46 1.70 0.34
CA LEU A 35 -4.58 0.61 -0.03
C LEU A 35 -5.37 -0.55 -0.66
N TYR A 36 -4.65 -1.39 -1.39
CA TYR A 36 -5.17 -2.63 -1.93
C TYR A 36 -4.25 -3.80 -1.56
N ILE A 37 -4.80 -5.01 -1.54
CA ILE A 37 -4.03 -6.22 -1.28
C ILE A 37 -3.42 -6.71 -2.60
N LEU A 38 -2.09 -6.80 -2.64
CA LEU A 38 -1.34 -7.41 -3.72
C LEU A 38 -0.66 -8.69 -3.22
N ALA A 39 -1.00 -9.82 -3.83
CA ALA A 39 -0.34 -11.10 -3.56
C ALA A 39 0.37 -11.57 -4.83
N ASN A 40 1.70 -11.70 -4.78
CA ASN A 40 2.53 -12.08 -5.92
C ASN A 40 3.46 -13.24 -5.60
N LEU A 41 3.73 -14.08 -6.61
CA LEU A 41 4.86 -14.99 -6.62
C LEU A 41 5.90 -14.40 -7.55
N GLY A 42 6.95 -13.79 -6.98
CA GLY A 42 7.95 -13.04 -7.73
C GLY A 42 9.37 -13.40 -7.34
N MET A 43 10.31 -13.09 -8.23
CA MET A 43 11.74 -13.30 -8.04
C MET A 43 12.47 -12.05 -8.55
N SER A 44 13.45 -11.58 -7.79
CA SER A 44 14.23 -10.40 -8.15
C SER A 44 15.66 -10.55 -7.65
N ARG A 45 16.61 -10.25 -8.53
CA ARG A 45 18.05 -10.27 -8.22
C ARG A 45 18.49 -9.12 -7.30
N ASN A 46 17.60 -8.16 -7.02
CA ASN A 46 17.91 -7.01 -6.17
C ASN A 46 17.72 -7.29 -4.66
N PHE A 47 17.07 -8.39 -4.28
CA PHE A 47 16.86 -8.77 -2.88
C PHE A 47 17.82 -9.88 -2.39
N GLY A 48 18.66 -10.42 -3.29
CA GLY A 48 19.61 -11.49 -3.02
C GLY A 48 19.96 -12.28 -4.28
N THR A 49 20.98 -13.15 -4.18
CA THR A 49 21.35 -14.05 -5.28
C THR A 49 20.26 -15.09 -5.51
N VAL A 50 19.86 -15.26 -6.77
CA VAL A 50 18.88 -16.25 -7.18
C VAL A 50 19.59 -17.51 -7.68
N ASP A 51 19.41 -18.61 -6.99
CA ASP A 51 19.92 -19.93 -7.40
C ASP A 51 18.92 -20.61 -8.35
N LEU A 52 19.07 -20.35 -9.65
CA LEU A 52 18.18 -20.92 -10.67
C LEU A 52 18.40 -22.42 -10.92
N GLU A 53 19.55 -22.97 -10.52
CA GLU A 53 19.92 -24.36 -10.77
C GLU A 53 19.14 -25.32 -9.84
N HIS A 54 18.89 -24.89 -8.61
CA HIS A 54 18.20 -25.70 -7.61
C HIS A 54 16.72 -25.34 -7.42
N LEU A 55 16.20 -24.35 -8.16
CA LEU A 55 14.78 -23.99 -8.13
C LEU A 55 13.95 -24.94 -9.01
N THR A 56 12.80 -25.36 -8.49
CA THR A 56 11.87 -26.25 -9.21
C THR A 56 10.79 -25.44 -9.93
N PHE A 57 10.74 -25.56 -11.27
CA PHE A 57 9.75 -24.88 -12.11
C PHE A 57 8.82 -25.88 -12.82
N PRO A 58 7.53 -25.53 -13.03
CA PRO A 58 6.87 -24.32 -12.54
C PRO A 58 6.63 -24.35 -11.03
N THR A 59 6.84 -23.22 -10.36
CA THR A 59 6.47 -23.04 -8.95
C THR A 59 5.05 -22.47 -8.86
N THR A 60 4.30 -22.83 -7.82
CA THR A 60 2.92 -22.37 -7.64
C THR A 60 2.72 -21.74 -6.27
N LEU A 61 2.12 -20.54 -6.25
CA LEU A 61 1.55 -19.93 -5.05
C LEU A 61 0.06 -20.25 -5.05
N SER A 62 -0.38 -21.04 -4.07
CA SER A 62 -1.80 -21.38 -3.90
C SER A 62 -2.39 -20.56 -2.75
N LEU A 63 -3.47 -19.83 -3.02
CA LEU A 63 -4.20 -19.03 -2.05
C LEU A 63 -5.65 -19.50 -2.03
N ASP A 64 -6.12 -20.04 -0.90
CA ASP A 64 -7.50 -20.53 -0.77
C ASP A 64 -8.48 -19.36 -0.57
N TYR A 65 -8.18 -18.46 0.36
CA TYR A 65 -8.94 -17.23 0.56
C TYR A 65 -8.12 -16.15 1.26
N ILE A 66 -8.54 -14.89 1.05
CA ILE A 66 -8.10 -13.71 1.81
C ILE A 66 -9.34 -13.16 2.51
N ARG A 67 -9.23 -12.81 3.79
CA ARG A 67 -10.30 -12.15 4.55
C ARG A 67 -9.81 -10.81 5.05
N VAL A 68 -10.62 -9.79 4.85
CA VAL A 68 -10.41 -8.44 5.37
C VAL A 68 -11.55 -8.13 6.33
N TYR A 69 -11.19 -7.70 7.53
CA TYR A 69 -12.16 -7.35 8.58
C TYR A 69 -12.03 -5.85 8.84
N GLN A 70 -13.18 -5.17 8.90
CA GLN A 70 -13.30 -3.80 9.38
C GLN A 70 -14.28 -3.79 10.54
N TYR A 71 -14.13 -2.82 11.44
CA TYR A 71 -15.11 -2.62 12.51
C TYR A 71 -16.48 -2.31 11.88
N PRO A 72 -17.57 -2.95 12.36
CA PRO A 72 -18.88 -2.86 11.71
C PRO A 72 -19.46 -1.44 11.70
N ASP A 73 -19.04 -0.61 12.65
CA ASP A 73 -19.39 0.80 12.84
C ASP A 73 -18.36 1.77 12.24
N SER A 74 -17.31 1.27 11.59
CA SER A 74 -16.26 2.09 10.95
C SER A 74 -15.83 1.48 9.61
N ILE A 75 -16.81 1.04 8.83
CA ILE A 75 -16.56 0.56 7.47
C ILE A 75 -16.18 1.75 6.60
N ASN A 76 -14.96 1.70 6.08
CA ASN A 76 -14.44 2.70 5.16
C ASN A 76 -13.80 1.99 3.96
N ILE A 77 -14.61 1.76 2.92
CA ILE A 77 -14.24 1.07 1.70
C ILE A 77 -14.61 1.97 0.53
N GLY A 78 -13.68 2.12 -0.43
CA GLY A 78 -13.90 2.87 -1.65
C GLY A 78 -12.76 3.82 -1.97
N CYS A 79 -12.90 4.54 -3.07
CA CYS A 79 -11.89 5.48 -3.56
C CYS A 79 -12.11 6.92 -3.10
N ASN A 80 -13.17 7.22 -2.33
CA ASN A 80 -13.52 8.59 -1.93
C ASN A 80 -14.05 8.71 -0.49
N PRO A 81 -13.27 8.29 0.52
CA PRO A 81 -13.65 8.52 1.91
C PRO A 81 -13.73 10.04 2.23
N PRO A 82 -14.58 10.47 3.19
CA PRO A 82 -14.75 11.89 3.52
C PRO A 82 -13.46 12.63 3.89
N ASP A 83 -12.54 11.94 4.58
CA ASP A 83 -11.26 12.51 5.03
C ASP A 83 -10.17 12.46 3.94
N PHE A 84 -10.37 11.65 2.89
CA PHE A 84 -9.43 11.52 1.77
C PHE A 84 -10.22 11.45 0.45
N PRO A 85 -10.66 12.60 -0.10
CA PRO A 85 -11.50 12.62 -1.30
C PRO A 85 -10.66 12.33 -2.57
N THR A 86 -10.12 11.12 -2.66
CA THR A 86 -9.14 10.73 -3.68
C THR A 86 -9.75 10.70 -5.08
N SER A 87 -10.99 10.24 -5.25
CA SER A 87 -11.63 10.29 -6.57
C SER A 87 -11.85 11.72 -7.01
N ASP A 88 -12.33 12.59 -6.11
CA ASP A 88 -12.58 14.00 -6.47
C ASP A 88 -11.27 14.71 -6.85
N TYR A 89 -10.17 14.38 -6.16
CA TYR A 89 -8.84 14.87 -6.52
C TYR A 89 -8.39 14.36 -7.90
N ILE A 90 -8.49 13.05 -8.15
CA ILE A 90 -8.13 12.45 -9.44
C ILE A 90 -8.97 13.05 -10.57
N ASP A 91 -10.29 13.18 -10.37
CA ASP A 91 -11.21 13.72 -11.36
C ASP A 91 -10.93 15.20 -11.64
N THR A 92 -10.59 15.98 -10.61
CA THR A 92 -10.17 17.38 -10.76
C THR A 92 -8.90 17.50 -11.61
N TYR A 93 -7.99 16.53 -11.52
CA TYR A 93 -6.68 16.53 -12.19
C TYR A 93 -6.51 15.38 -13.18
N ILE A 94 -7.59 14.95 -13.84
CA ILE A 94 -7.64 13.68 -14.58
C ILE A 94 -6.58 13.57 -15.69
N GLU A 95 -6.17 14.70 -16.26
CA GLU A 95 -5.12 14.74 -17.28
C GLU A 95 -3.77 14.24 -16.74
N ALA A 96 -3.39 14.57 -15.50
CA ALA A 96 -2.17 14.04 -14.90
C ALA A 96 -2.19 12.52 -14.73
N TYR A 97 -3.38 11.94 -14.59
CA TYR A 97 -3.57 10.49 -14.38
C TYR A 97 -3.83 9.71 -15.67
N THR A 98 -4.02 10.41 -16.80
CA THR A 98 -4.35 9.79 -18.09
C THR A 98 -3.37 10.14 -19.21
N ASN A 99 -2.56 11.19 -19.04
CA ASN A 99 -1.56 11.61 -20.02
C ASN A 99 -0.14 11.18 -19.58
N PRO A 100 0.45 10.16 -20.22
CA PRO A 100 1.78 9.65 -19.83
C PRO A 100 2.92 10.62 -20.17
N LEU A 101 2.67 11.71 -20.89
CA LEU A 101 3.67 12.72 -21.22
C LEU A 101 3.86 13.76 -20.11
N LEU A 102 2.94 13.80 -19.13
CA LEU A 102 3.04 14.70 -17.98
C LEU A 102 3.83 14.02 -16.88
N THR A 103 5.13 14.31 -16.81
CA THR A 103 6.05 13.65 -15.85
C THR A 103 6.32 14.50 -14.61
N THR A 104 5.99 15.80 -14.67
CA THR A 104 6.20 16.75 -13.58
C THR A 104 4.95 17.61 -13.35
N TRP A 105 4.65 17.88 -12.07
CA TRP A 105 3.43 18.59 -11.67
C TRP A 105 3.43 20.07 -12.05
N VAL A 106 4.57 20.74 -11.83
CA VAL A 106 4.71 22.18 -12.09
C VAL A 106 5.22 22.45 -13.51
N ASP A 107 6.24 21.72 -13.96
CA ASP A 107 6.90 22.03 -15.22
C ASP A 107 6.14 21.51 -16.45
N ASP A 108 5.61 20.29 -16.41
CA ASP A 108 4.81 19.74 -17.53
C ASP A 108 3.34 20.09 -17.36
N TYR A 109 2.74 19.77 -16.21
CA TYR A 109 1.30 19.90 -15.99
C TYR A 109 0.82 21.31 -15.61
N LYS A 110 1.74 22.22 -15.30
CA LYS A 110 1.47 23.64 -14.99
C LYS A 110 0.52 23.87 -13.81
N GLN A 111 0.46 22.94 -12.86
CA GLN A 111 -0.32 23.09 -11.63
C GLN A 111 0.52 23.66 -10.49
N THR A 112 -0.13 24.29 -9.52
CA THR A 112 0.50 24.69 -8.26
C THR A 112 0.59 23.50 -7.30
N ILE A 113 1.63 23.48 -6.46
CA ILE A 113 1.74 22.48 -5.41
C ILE A 113 0.63 22.74 -4.38
N PRO A 114 -0.20 21.74 -4.02
CA PRO A 114 -1.21 21.89 -2.99
C PRO A 114 -0.58 22.32 -1.67
N LYS A 115 -1.19 23.32 -1.03
CA LYS A 115 -0.72 23.86 0.25
C LYS A 115 -1.15 22.98 1.41
N SER A 116 -0.32 22.90 2.45
CA SER A 116 -0.59 22.11 3.65
C SER A 116 -1.04 22.98 4.81
N SER A 117 -2.24 22.70 5.35
CA SER A 117 -2.73 23.33 6.58
C SER A 117 -1.88 22.94 7.79
N PHE A 118 -1.28 21.74 7.78
CA PHE A 118 -0.35 21.30 8.82
C PHE A 118 0.93 22.16 8.88
N LEU A 119 1.35 22.70 7.73
CA LEU A 119 2.51 23.60 7.63
C LEU A 119 2.12 25.09 7.77
N GLY A 120 0.84 25.40 7.95
CA GLY A 120 0.34 26.79 8.08
C GLY A 120 0.33 27.56 6.76
N GLU A 121 0.20 26.86 5.63
CA GLU A 121 0.24 27.47 4.28
C GLU A 121 -1.14 27.88 3.75
N CYS A 122 -2.22 27.46 4.43
CA CYS A 122 -3.62 27.67 4.07
C CYS A 122 -4.32 28.69 4.97
#